data_AF-A0A914Q0A8-F1
#
_entry.id   AF-A0A914Q0A8-F1
#
_cell.length_a   1.000
_cell.length_b   1.000
_cell.length_c   1.000
_cell.angle_alpha   90.00
_cell.angle_beta   90.00
_cell.angle_gamma   90.00
#
_symmetry.space_group_name_H-M   'P 1'
#
loop_
_entity.id
_entity.type
_entity.pdbx_description
1 polymer ?
#
loop_
_entity_poly.entity_id
_entity_poly.type
_entity_poly.pdbx_seq_one_letter_code
_entity_poly.pdbx_strand_id
1 'polypeptide(L)' 'MWSPKTGWAPAAEVLKENNLEKLDLGPKEGLALINGTQMVSSLGALAVYRAEKIAKQADVIAALTLDVLKGTTRAYDASK' A
#
# COMPACT_ATOMS: atom_id res chain seq x y z
N MET A 1 -18.58 -12.56 4.15
CA MET A 1 -17.92 -11.25 4.01
C MET A 1 -17.29 -10.91 5.35
N TRP A 2 -16.06 -10.41 5.35
CA TRP A 2 -15.41 -9.99 6.60
C TRP A 2 -15.73 -8.53 6.90
N SER A 3 -15.96 -8.20 8.17
CA SER A 3 -16.04 -6.84 8.70
C SER A 3 -15.34 -6.78 10.06
N PRO A 4 -14.76 -5.62 10.46
CA PRO A 4 -14.16 -5.46 11.79
C PRO A 4 -15.15 -5.69 12.94
N LYS A 5 -16.46 -5.51 12.70
CA LYS A 5 -17.51 -5.66 13.71
C LYS A 5 -18.03 -7.10 13.84
N THR A 6 -18.25 -7.77 12.71
CA THR A 6 -18.87 -9.12 12.66
C THR A 6 -17.86 -10.26 12.55
N GLY A 7 -16.60 -9.97 12.22
CA GLY A 7 -15.73 -11.00 11.66
C GLY A 7 -16.32 -11.56 10.35
N TRP A 8 -16.27 -12.89 10.18
CA TRP A 8 -16.86 -13.56 9.01
C TRP A 8 -18.36 -13.79 9.19
N ALA A 9 -19.17 -13.13 8.37
CA ALA A 9 -20.62 -13.23 8.40
C ALA A 9 -21.23 -13.27 6.97
N PRO A 10 -22.52 -13.65 6.80
CA PRO A 10 -23.24 -13.49 5.54
C PRO A 10 -23.22 -12.03 5.05
N ALA A 11 -23.09 -11.82 3.73
CA ALA A 11 -22.97 -10.47 3.16
C ALA A 11 -24.16 -9.56 3.49
N ALA A 12 -25.39 -10.11 3.54
CA ALA A 12 -26.59 -9.35 3.86
C ALA A 12 -26.56 -8.75 5.29
N GLU A 13 -25.98 -9.48 6.25
CA GLU A 13 -25.82 -9.02 7.62
C GLU A 13 -24.79 -7.88 7.69
N VAL A 14 -23.64 -8.07 7.05
CA VAL A 14 -22.59 -7.04 6.98
C VAL A 14 -23.09 -5.76 6.31
N LEU A 15 -23.89 -5.86 5.24
CA LEU A 15 -24.51 -4.70 4.59
C LEU A 15 -25.48 -3.98 5.53
N LYS A 16 -26.37 -4.72 6.20
CA LYS A 16 -27.35 -4.17 7.15
C LYS A 16 -26.66 -3.39 8.28
N GLU A 17 -25.58 -3.93 8.85
CA GLU A 17 -24.82 -3.26 9.91
C GLU A 17 -24.11 -1.96 9.48
N ASN A 18 -23.83 -1.82 8.18
CA ASN A 18 -23.21 -0.64 7.62
C ASN A 18 -24.24 0.30 6.98
N ASN A 19 -25.54 0.05 7.16
CA ASN A 19 -26.64 0.80 6.52
C ASN A 19 -26.49 0.86 4.99
N LEU A 20 -26.06 -0.24 4.38
CA LEU A 20 -25.90 -0.38 2.94
C LEU A 20 -26.98 -1.30 2.37
N GLU A 21 -27.43 -0.98 1.17
CA GLU A 21 -28.34 -1.82 0.40
C GLU A 21 -27.55 -2.67 -0.61
N LYS A 22 -28.14 -3.80 -1.00
CA LYS A 22 -27.56 -4.65 -2.06
C LYS A 22 -27.64 -3.91 -3.40
N LEU A 23 -26.53 -3.86 -4.13
CA LEU A 23 -26.50 -3.38 -5.50
C LEU A 23 -27.24 -4.35 -6.44
N ASP A 24 -28.15 -3.82 -7.26
CA ASP A 24 -28.70 -4.51 -8.41
C ASP A 24 -27.92 -4.09 -9.66
N LEU A 25 -27.26 -5.05 -10.30
CA LEU A 25 -26.29 -4.75 -11.36
C LEU A 25 -26.97 -4.74 -12.72
N GLY A 26 -26.81 -3.65 -13.45
CA GLY A 26 -27.20 -3.52 -14.84
C GLY A 26 -26.28 -4.30 -15.80
N PRO A 27 -26.62 -4.32 -17.10
CA PRO A 27 -25.78 -4.93 -18.12
C PRO A 27 -24.34 -4.39 -18.08
N LYS A 28 -23.35 -5.30 -18.05
CA LYS A 28 -21.89 -5.02 -18.00
C LYS A 28 -21.35 -4.44 -16.68
N GLU A 29 -22.19 -4.06 -15.72
CA GLU A 29 -21.70 -3.50 -14.45
C GLU A 29 -20.93 -4.54 -13.62
N GLY A 30 -21.35 -5.81 -13.65
CA GLY A 30 -20.60 -6.89 -13.01
C GLY A 30 -19.21 -7.10 -13.64
N LEU A 31 -19.08 -6.93 -14.96
CA LEU A 31 -17.80 -7.00 -15.63
C LEU A 31 -16.92 -5.81 -15.25
N ALA A 32 -17.49 -4.60 -15.24
CA ALA A 32 -16.77 -3.40 -14.81
C ALA A 32 -16.28 -3.49 -13.35
N LEU A 33 -17.07 -4.12 -12.47
CA LEU A 33 -16.73 -4.28 -11.06
C LEU A 33 -15.49 -5.16 -10.84
N ILE A 34 -15.32 -6.22 -11.64
CA ILE A 34 -14.25 -7.21 -11.45
C ILE A 34 -13.08 -7.04 -12.43
N ASN A 35 -13.31 -6.41 -13.58
CA ASN A 35 -12.31 -6.28 -14.63
C ASN A 35 -11.52 -4.99 -14.45
N GLY A 36 -10.38 -5.10 -13.78
CA GLY A 36 -9.44 -4.00 -13.63
C GLY A 36 -8.19 -4.43 -12.87
N THR A 37 -7.16 -3.59 -12.92
CA THR A 37 -5.88 -3.84 -12.22
C THR A 37 -5.88 -3.31 -10.79
N GLN A 38 -7.02 -2.86 -10.27
CA GLN A 38 -7.18 -2.24 -8.95
C GLN A 38 -6.43 -2.96 -7.82
N MET A 39 -6.44 -4.29 -7.78
CA MET A 39 -5.71 -5.08 -6.77
C MET A 39 -4.19 -4.94 -6.93
N VAL A 40 -3.65 -5.19 -8.13
CA VAL A 40 -2.20 -5.09 -8.37
C VAL A 40 -1.73 -3.63 -8.27
N SER A 41 -2.52 -2.67 -8.75
CA SER A 41 -2.22 -1.24 -8.65
C SER A 41 -2.20 -0.75 -7.20
N SER A 42 -3.14 -1.18 -6.35
CA SER A 42 -3.14 -0.81 -4.92
C SER A 42 -1.96 -1.39 -4.16
N LEU A 43 -1.61 -2.66 -4.43
CA LEU A 43 -0.41 -3.29 -3.87
C LEU A 43 0.87 -2.58 -4.35
N GLY A 44 0.96 -2.25 -5.63
CA GLY A 44 2.07 -1.51 -6.22
C GLY A 44 2.24 -0.12 -5.61
N ALA A 45 1.14 0.63 -5.46
CA ALA A 45 1.16 1.95 -4.83
C ALA A 45 1.66 1.87 -3.37
N LEU A 46 1.18 0.90 -2.59
CA LEU A 46 1.65 0.68 -1.22
C LEU A 46 3.14 0.27 -1.18
N ALA A 47 3.58 -0.55 -2.12
CA ALA A 47 4.98 -0.96 -2.23
C ALA A 47 5.90 0.22 -2.54
N VAL A 48 5.54 1.07 -3.50
CA VAL A 48 6.30 2.29 -3.84
C VAL A 48 6.37 3.23 -2.64
N TYR A 49 5.25 3.49 -1.98
CA TYR A 49 5.22 4.34 -0.77
C TYR A 49 6.18 3.84 0.31
N ARG A 50 6.21 2.52 0.56
CA ARG A 50 7.13 1.90 1.52
C ARG A 50 8.58 1.97 1.03
N ALA A 51 8.84 1.72 -0.24
CA ALA A 51 10.17 1.75 -0.83
C ALA A 51 10.82 3.13 -0.71
N GLU A 52 10.07 4.21 -0.94
CA GLU A 52 10.58 5.59 -0.76
C GLU A 52 11.01 5.87 0.68
N LYS A 53 10.26 5.36 1.66
CA LYS A 53 10.59 5.51 3.08
C LYS A 53 11.84 4.71 3.43
N ILE A 54 11.93 3.47 2.94
CA ILE A 54 13.08 2.59 3.15
C ILE A 54 14.33 3.18 2.50
N ALA A 55 14.25 3.74 1.29
CA ALA A 55 15.38 4.37 0.62
C ALA A 55 15.97 5.52 1.46
N LYS A 56 15.12 6.42 1.97
CA LYS A 56 15.54 7.51 2.85
C LYS A 56 16.18 7.01 4.16
N GLN A 57 15.63 5.95 4.73
CA GLN A 57 16.21 5.32 5.93
C GLN A 57 17.57 4.69 5.61
N ALA A 58 17.72 4.04 4.45
CA ALA A 58 18.97 3.45 4.01
C ALA A 58 20.06 4.51 3.86
N ASP A 59 19.75 5.69 3.31
CA ASP A 59 20.70 6.80 3.21
C ASP A 59 21.20 7.25 4.60
N VAL A 60 20.30 7.39 5.57
CA VAL A 60 20.66 7.76 6.95
C VAL A 60 21.50 6.67 7.60
N ILE A 61 21.12 5.40 7.46
CA ILE A 61 21.87 4.26 8.01
C ILE A 61 23.27 4.20 7.39
N ALA A 62 23.39 4.39 6.08
CA ALA A 62 24.67 4.41 5.39
C ALA A 62 25.56 5.57 5.89
N ALA A 63 25.00 6.77 6.06
CA ALA A 63 25.74 7.92 6.59
C ALA A 63 26.26 7.68 8.01
N LEU A 64 25.40 7.17 8.91
CA LEU A 64 25.80 6.82 10.28
C LEU A 64 26.87 5.72 10.32
N THR A 65 26.73 4.72 9.44
CA THR A 65 27.72 3.63 9.33
C THR A 65 29.07 4.17 8.86
N LEU A 66 29.08 5.07 7.86
CA LEU A 66 30.30 5.70 7.36
C LEU A 66 31.02 6.49 8.46
N ASP A 67 30.28 7.27 9.25
CA ASP A 67 30.82 8.09 10.34
C ASP A 67 31.48 7.23 11.42
N VAL A 68 30.76 6.22 11.93
CA VAL A 68 31.27 5.32 12.99
C VAL A 68 32.50 4.53 12.54
N LEU A 69 32.55 4.14 11.26
CA LEU A 69 33.70 3.43 10.69
C LEU A 69 34.85 4.37 10.26
N LYS A 70 34.72 5.69 10.47
CA LYS A 70 35.69 6.71 10.03
C LYS A 70 35.99 6.64 8.53
N GLY A 71 34.98 6.35 7.74
CA GLY A 71 35.07 6.29 6.28
C GLY A 71 35.28 7.67 5.66
N THR A 72 35.72 7.70 4.39
CA THR A 72 35.96 8.96 3.67
C THR A 72 34.66 9.52 3.07
N THR A 73 34.32 10.75 3.45
CA THR A 73 33.17 11.48 2.88
C THR A 73 33.44 12.04 1.50
N ARG A 74 34.70 12.06 1.04
CA ARG A 74 35.11 12.62 -0.26
C ARG A 74 34.47 11.89 -1.45
N ALA A 75 34.05 10.64 -1.28
CA ALA A 75 33.34 9.88 -2.31
C ALA A 75 31.90 10.37 -2.56
N TYR A 76 31.36 11.20 -1.67
CA TYR A 76 29.98 11.72 -1.71
C TYR A 76 29.95 13.25 -1.90
N ASP A 77 31.07 13.87 -2.29
CA ASP A 77 31.18 15.30 -2.57
C ASP A 77 30.52 15.62 -3.93
N ALA A 78 29.48 16.44 -3.93
CA ALA A 78 28.73 16.82 -5.13
C ALA A 78 29.47 17.79 -6.05
N SER A 79 30.62 18.34 -5.62
CA SER A 79 31.42 19.30 -6.40
C SER A 79 32.49 18.66 -7.30
N LYS A 80 32.56 17.32 -7.33
CA LYS A 80 33.40 16.52 -8.22
C LYS A 80 32.56 15.58 -9.06
#